data_AF-A0A453KBU7-F1
#
_entry.id   AF-A0A453KBU7-F1
#
_cell.length_a   1.000
_cell.length_b   1.000
_cell.length_c   1.000
_cell.angle_alpha   90.00
_cell.angle_beta   90.00
_cell.angle_gamma   90.00
#
_symmetry.space_group_name_H-M   'P 1'
#
loop_
_entity.id
_entity.type
_entity.pdbx_description
1 polymer ?
#
loop_
_entity_poly.entity_id
_entity_poly.type
_entity_poly.pdbx_seq_one_letter_code
_entity_poly.pdbx_strand_id
1 'polypeptide(L)'
;VLQRSHLFAQLASGKAPSCNYTVNGHDYTMGYYRADGIYPSWSTFVKTISDPKIKKHIFFAKAQEACRKDIERAFGVLQARFAIV
;
A
#
# COMPACT_ATOMS: atom_id res chain seq x y z
N VAL A 1 -10.98 -9.18 4.24
CA VAL A 1 -11.10 -8.08 3.26
C VAL A 1 -10.34 -8.38 1.96
N LEU A 2 -9.02 -8.61 1.99
CA LEU A 2 -8.21 -8.78 0.77
C LEU A 2 -8.69 -9.91 -0.15
N GLN A 3 -8.99 -11.10 0.40
CA GLN A 3 -9.47 -12.27 -0.35
C GLN A 3 -10.84 -12.06 -1.03
N ARG A 4 -11.61 -11.07 -0.60
CA ARG A 4 -12.92 -10.73 -1.18
C ARG A 4 -12.83 -9.62 -2.24
N SER A 5 -11.64 -9.08 -2.48
CA SER A 5 -11.42 -8.03 -3.47
C SER A 5 -11.10 -8.64 -4.84
N HIS A 6 -11.94 -8.32 -5.83
CA HIS A 6 -11.74 -8.70 -7.23
C HIS A 6 -10.42 -8.17 -7.79
N LEU A 7 -10.00 -6.97 -7.36
CA LEU A 7 -8.71 -6.37 -7.73
C LEU A 7 -7.54 -7.26 -7.28
N PHE A 8 -7.52 -7.68 -6.01
CA PHE A 8 -6.45 -8.52 -5.48
C PHE A 8 -6.53 -9.96 -6.00
N ALA A 9 -7.73 -10.46 -6.34
CA ALA A 9 -7.89 -11.74 -7.01
C ALA A 9 -7.34 -11.73 -8.45
N GLN A 10 -7.57 -10.65 -9.20
CA GLN A 10 -6.97 -10.46 -10.52
C GLN A 10 -5.45 -10.31 -10.43
N LEU A 11 -4.95 -9.58 -9.42
CA LEU A 11 -3.51 -9.46 -9.16
C LEU A 11 -2.87 -10.82 -8.87
N ALA A 12 -3.47 -11.61 -7.99
CA ALA A 12 -2.98 -12.95 -7.63
C ALA A 12 -3.03 -13.94 -8.80
N SER A 13 -3.94 -13.74 -9.76
CA SER A 13 -4.06 -14.57 -10.97
C SER A 13 -3.25 -14.03 -12.17
N GLY A 14 -2.47 -12.97 -11.99
CA GLY A 14 -1.67 -12.35 -13.06
C GLY A 14 -2.49 -11.64 -14.13
N LYS A 15 -3.76 -11.34 -13.86
CA LYS A 15 -4.72 -10.69 -14.77
C LYS A 15 -4.93 -9.20 -14.49
N ALA A 16 -4.26 -8.66 -13.47
CA ALA A 16 -4.32 -7.24 -13.18
C ALA A 16 -3.70 -6.43 -14.34
N PRO A 17 -4.18 -5.19 -14.58
CA PRO A 17 -3.57 -4.30 -15.56
C PRO A 17 -2.07 -4.10 -15.29
N SER A 18 -1.28 -4.01 -16.37
CA SER A 18 0.13 -3.69 -16.24
C SER A 18 0.31 -2.26 -15.72
N CYS A 19 1.31 -2.08 -14.87
CA CYS A 19 1.76 -0.77 -14.42
C CYS A 19 3.28 -0.73 -14.59
N ASN A 20 3.73 0.00 -15.60
CA ASN A 20 5.14 0.07 -15.95
C ASN A 20 5.77 1.28 -15.25
N TYR A 21 6.76 1.04 -14.40
CA TYR A 21 7.53 2.09 -13.73
C TYR A 21 8.92 1.59 -13.37
N THR A 22 9.85 2.52 -13.23
CA THR A 22 11.25 2.22 -12.87
C THR A 22 11.56 2.82 -11.50
N VAL A 23 12.13 2.02 -10.60
CA VAL A 23 12.61 2.48 -9.28
C VAL A 23 14.04 2.00 -9.08
N ASN A 24 14.95 2.92 -8.77
CA ASN A 24 16.37 2.62 -8.58
C ASN A 24 17.00 1.80 -9.72
N GLY A 25 16.57 2.01 -10.98
CA GLY A 25 17.06 1.28 -12.14
C GLY A 25 16.46 -0.11 -12.35
N HIS A 26 15.48 -0.51 -11.53
CA HIS A 26 14.71 -1.73 -11.72
C HIS A 26 13.36 -1.41 -12.35
N ASP A 27 13.02 -2.13 -13.41
CA ASP A 27 11.72 -2.03 -14.07
C ASP A 27 10.70 -2.96 -13.42
N TYR A 28 9.52 -2.42 -13.16
CA TYR A 28 8.39 -3.11 -12.59
C TYR A 28 7.23 -3.01 -13.57
N THR A 29 6.56 -4.14 -13.81
CA THR A 29 5.37 -4.24 -14.67
C THR A 29 4.08 -4.41 -13.86
N MET A 30 4.20 -4.59 -12.55
CA MET A 30 3.10 -4.77 -11.62
C MET A 30 3.06 -3.62 -10.62
N GLY A 31 1.88 -3.03 -10.48
CA GLY A 31 1.65 -1.93 -9.55
C GLY A 31 1.98 -2.31 -8.11
N TYR A 32 2.51 -1.36 -7.35
CA TYR A 32 2.69 -1.51 -5.92
C TYR A 32 1.49 -0.95 -5.16
N TYR A 33 1.19 -1.56 -4.03
CA TYR A 33 0.14 -1.14 -3.12
C TYR A 33 0.76 -0.85 -1.77
N ARG A 34 0.28 0.23 -1.17
CA ARG A 34 0.73 0.59 0.16
C ARG A 34 0.03 -0.29 1.19
N ALA A 35 0.80 -0.97 2.02
CA ALA A 35 0.29 -1.85 3.06
C ALA A 35 0.79 -1.42 4.43
N ASP A 36 -0.06 -1.56 5.43
CA ASP A 36 0.30 -1.46 6.84
C ASP A 36 0.71 -2.85 7.39
N GLY A 37 0.88 -2.91 8.71
CA GLY A 37 1.38 -4.11 9.40
C GLY A 37 0.39 -5.28 9.45
N ILE A 38 -0.90 -5.07 9.18
CA ILE A 38 -1.93 -6.12 9.34
C ILE A 38 -2.04 -7.02 8.10
N TYR A 39 -1.48 -6.62 6.96
CA TYR A 39 -1.53 -7.42 5.74
C TYR A 39 -0.35 -8.40 5.61
N PRO A 40 -0.59 -9.60 5.03
CA PRO A 40 0.47 -10.56 4.73
C PRO A 40 1.51 -9.94 3.80
N SER A 41 2.73 -10.45 3.85
CA SER A 41 3.81 -9.96 2.98
C SER A 41 3.60 -10.45 1.55
N TRP A 42 3.30 -9.51 0.63
CA TRP A 42 3.18 -9.75 -0.81
C TRP A 42 4.25 -8.93 -1.55
N SER A 43 4.71 -9.39 -2.72
CA SER A 43 5.72 -8.70 -3.53
C SER A 43 5.28 -7.31 -4.00
N THR A 44 3.96 -7.10 -4.10
CA THR A 44 3.36 -5.82 -4.48
C THR A 44 3.15 -4.89 -3.29
N PHE A 45 3.30 -5.36 -2.05
CA PHE A 45 3.01 -4.58 -0.86
C PHE A 45 4.24 -3.83 -0.37
N VAL A 46 4.15 -2.50 -0.40
CA VAL A 46 5.17 -1.60 0.14
C VAL A 46 4.74 -1.21 1.55
N LYS A 47 5.48 -1.76 2.53
CA LYS A 47 5.31 -1.50 3.96
C LYS A 47 6.23 -0.36 4.40
N THR A 48 5.83 0.33 5.47
CA THR A 48 6.71 1.28 6.16
C THR A 48 7.87 0.53 6.81
N ILE A 49 9.03 1.17 6.84
CA ILE A 49 10.22 0.63 7.50
C ILE A 49 10.05 0.78 9.01
N SER A 50 9.92 -0.34 9.71
CA SER A 50 9.93 -0.39 11.17
C SER A 50 11.32 -0.07 11.70
N ASP A 51 11.44 0.91 12.60
CA ASP A 51 12.72 1.39 13.17
C ASP A 51 13.73 1.90 12.12
N PRO A 52 13.45 3.02 11.43
CA PRO A 52 14.35 3.56 10.42
C PRO A 52 15.60 4.20 11.05
N LYS A 53 16.77 3.61 10.83
CA LYS A 53 18.05 4.09 11.41
C LYS A 53 18.80 5.10 10.56
N ILE A 54 18.62 5.07 9.24
CA ILE A 54 19.35 5.93 8.29
C ILE A 54 18.42 7.05 7.82
N LYS A 55 18.96 8.26 7.58
CA LYS A 55 18.20 9.45 7.13
C LYS A 55 17.24 9.16 5.97
N LYS A 56 17.67 8.39 4.96
CA LYS A 56 16.82 8.01 3.81
C LYS A 56 15.60 7.20 4.25
N HIS A 57 15.78 6.23 5.14
CA HIS A 57 14.69 5.42 5.69
C HIS A 57 13.77 6.24 6.59
N ILE A 58 14.32 7.16 7.37
CA ILE A 58 13.52 8.06 8.23
C ILE A 58 12.60 8.93 7.36
N PHE A 59 13.15 9.52 6.30
CA PHE A 59 12.37 10.34 5.37
C PHE A 59 11.28 9.52 4.68
N PHE A 60 11.64 8.33 4.17
CA PHE A 60 10.69 7.41 3.55
C PHE A 60 9.56 7.03 4.51
N ALA A 61 9.90 6.62 5.74
CA ALA A 61 8.92 6.22 6.74
C ALA A 61 7.98 7.37 7.11
N LYS A 62 8.51 8.59 7.30
CA LYS A 62 7.70 9.79 7.59
C LYS A 62 6.72 10.11 6.46
N ALA A 63 7.19 10.11 5.21
CA ALA A 63 6.33 10.39 4.05
C ALA A 63 5.22 9.36 3.92
N GLN A 64 5.57 8.08 4.14
CA GLN A 64 4.60 7.00 4.16
C GLN A 64 3.59 7.25 5.29
N GLU A 65 4.01 7.34 6.55
CA GLU A 65 3.11 7.57 7.69
C GLU A 65 2.18 8.78 7.53
N ALA A 66 2.65 9.90 6.97
CA ALA A 66 1.82 11.07 6.69
C ALA A 66 0.63 10.71 5.79
N CYS A 67 0.91 10.09 4.63
CA CYS A 67 -0.13 9.63 3.72
C CYS A 67 -1.03 8.56 4.40
N ARG A 68 -0.54 7.80 5.41
CA ARG A 68 -1.38 6.80 6.13
C ARG A 68 -2.48 7.51 6.87
N LYS A 69 -2.10 8.56 7.60
CA LYS A 69 -3.00 9.34 8.44
C LYS A 69 -4.08 10.01 7.61
N ASP A 70 -3.74 10.48 6.41
CA ASP A 70 -4.73 11.06 5.50
C ASP A 70 -5.75 10.03 5.03
N ILE A 71 -5.30 8.83 4.65
CA ILE A 71 -6.18 7.71 4.28
C ILE A 71 -7.08 7.31 5.45
N GLU A 72 -6.51 7.10 6.63
CA GLU A 72 -7.26 6.70 7.84
C GLU A 72 -8.26 7.77 8.26
N ARG A 73 -7.89 9.05 8.17
CA ARG A 73 -8.81 10.16 8.43
C ARG A 73 -9.96 10.19 7.44
N ALA A 74 -9.68 10.00 6.15
CA ALA A 74 -10.73 9.96 5.11
C ALA A 74 -11.66 8.77 5.32
N PHE A 75 -11.11 7.57 5.56
CA PHE A 75 -11.90 6.37 5.85
C PHE A 75 -12.74 6.51 7.13
N GLY A 76 -12.18 7.07 8.20
CA GLY A 76 -12.92 7.32 9.44
C GLY A 76 -14.12 8.26 9.23
N VAL A 77 -13.97 9.31 8.42
CA VAL A 77 -15.09 10.19 8.02
C VAL A 77 -16.13 9.42 7.21
N LEU A 78 -15.71 8.61 6.24
CA LEU A 78 -16.64 7.81 5.42
C LEU A 78 -17.40 6.78 6.26
N GLN A 79 -16.72 6.10 7.19
CA GLN A 79 -17.35 5.15 8.12
C GLN A 79 -18.39 5.84 9.01
N ALA A 80 -18.05 6.99 9.60
CA ALA A 80 -18.98 7.74 10.45
C ALA A 80 -20.19 8.27 9.66
N ARG A 81 -19.99 8.70 8.41
CA ARG A 81 -21.03 9.36 7.61
C ARG A 81 -21.96 8.39 6.87
N PHE A 82 -21.46 7.21 6.50
CA PHE A 82 -22.20 6.21 5.73
C PHE A 82 -22.45 4.90 6.49
N ALA A 83 -22.09 4.83 7.77
CA ALA A 83 -22.22 3.63 8.60
C ALA A 83 -21.61 2.37 7.94
N ILE A 84 -20.45 2.55 7.29
CA ILE A 84 -19.72 1.44 6.66
C ILE A 84 -19.05 0.63 7.78
N VAL A 85 -19.50 -0.62 7.95
CA VAL A 85 -18.99 -1.60 8.92
C VAL A 85 -18.08 -2.62 8.23
#